data_AF-A0A432TT01-F1
#
_entry.id   AF-A0A432TT01-F1
#
_cell.length_a   1.000
_cell.length_b   1.000
_cell.length_c   1.000
_cell.angle_alpha   90.00
_cell.angle_beta   90.00
_cell.angle_gamma   90.00
#
_symmetry.space_group_name_H-M   'P 1'
#
loop_
_entity.id
_entity.type
_entity.pdbx_description
1 polymer ?
#
loop_
_entity_poly.entity_id
_entity_poly.type
_entity_poly.pdbx_seq_one_letter_code
_entity_poly.pdbx_strand_id
1 'polypeptide(L)'
;FFNDQACHAVAGIGHPQRFFDTLISLGIKVESHAFADHHAFTQTDLAFDDDYPILMTAKDCVKCREFATDQMWYLQVEAELSDDFLTELTNKL
;
A
#
# COMPACT_ATOMS: atom_id res chain seq x y z
N PHE A 1 -14.52 -3.55 -4.60
CA PHE A 1 -14.55 -2.34 -3.76
C PHE A 1 -14.35 -1.08 -4.61
N PHE A 2 -13.42 -1.05 -5.57
CA PHE A 2 -13.14 0.13 -6.41
C PHE A 2 -13.47 -0.08 -7.91
N ASN A 3 -14.56 -0.80 -8.23
CA ASN A 3 -14.86 -1.16 -9.62
C ASN A 3 -15.04 0.09 -10.48
N ASP A 4 -14.17 0.24 -11.48
CA ASP A 4 -14.10 1.33 -12.44
C ASP A 4 -13.76 2.73 -11.91
N GLN A 5 -13.53 2.89 -10.60
CA GLN A 5 -13.08 4.14 -10.00
C GLN A 5 -11.55 4.26 -10.11
N ALA A 6 -11.06 5.44 -10.49
CA ALA A 6 -9.65 5.76 -10.41
C ALA A 6 -9.25 5.95 -8.95
N CYS A 7 -8.05 5.50 -8.59
CA CYS A 7 -7.50 5.64 -7.24
C CYS A 7 -6.05 6.11 -7.33
N HIS A 8 -5.60 6.89 -6.36
CA HIS A 8 -4.18 7.22 -6.22
C HIS A 8 -3.47 6.11 -5.47
N ALA A 9 -2.50 5.46 -6.10
CA ALA A 9 -1.64 4.48 -5.44
C ALA A 9 -0.35 5.14 -4.95
N VAL A 10 -0.16 5.20 -3.63
CA VAL A 10 0.95 5.88 -2.97
C VAL A 10 1.87 4.86 -2.31
N ALA A 11 3.18 4.94 -2.60
CA ALA A 11 4.15 4.02 -2.01
C ALA A 11 5.49 4.70 -1.69
N GLY A 12 5.90 4.66 -0.42
CA GLY A 12 7.18 5.15 0.10
C GLY A 12 8.09 4.01 0.56
N ILE A 13 8.29 3.02 -0.32
CA ILE A 13 9.07 1.78 -0.08
C ILE A 13 10.12 1.58 -1.18
N GLY A 14 11.14 0.75 -0.93
CA GLY A 14 12.24 0.55 -1.87
C GLY A 14 11.88 -0.02 -3.26
N HIS A 15 10.76 -0.74 -3.41
CA HIS A 15 10.29 -1.29 -4.68
C HIS A 15 8.77 -1.03 -4.87
N PRO A 16 8.37 0.22 -5.16
CA PRO A 16 6.96 0.62 -5.19
C PRO A 16 6.18 -0.03 -6.35
N GLN A 17 6.87 -0.37 -7.45
CA GLN A 17 6.25 -1.01 -8.61
C GLN A 17 5.47 -2.29 -8.26
N ARG A 18 5.99 -3.11 -7.32
CA ARG A 18 5.31 -4.34 -6.88
C ARG A 18 3.94 -4.06 -6.28
N PHE A 19 3.81 -2.98 -5.54
CA PHE A 19 2.54 -2.56 -4.95
C PHE A 19 1.56 -2.11 -6.05
N PHE A 20 2.01 -1.28 -6.99
CA PHE A 20 1.17 -0.81 -8.10
C PHE A 20 0.69 -1.98 -8.99
N ASP A 21 1.60 -2.88 -9.36
CA ASP A 21 1.29 -4.07 -10.16
C ASP A 21 0.25 -4.96 -9.44
N THR A 22 0.34 -5.07 -8.10
CA THR A 22 -0.63 -5.81 -7.29
C THR A 22 -2.02 -5.19 -7.40
N LEU A 23 -2.14 -3.87 -7.24
CA LEU A 23 -3.43 -3.17 -7.36
C LEU A 23 -4.03 -3.32 -8.77
N ILE A 24 -3.21 -3.20 -9.81
CA ILE A 24 -3.63 -3.40 -11.20
C ILE A 24 -4.11 -4.84 -11.41
N SER A 25 -3.40 -5.84 -10.86
CA SER A 25 -3.81 -7.25 -10.97
C SER A 25 -5.14 -7.55 -10.26
N LEU A 26 -5.49 -6.77 -9.25
CA LEU A 26 -6.79 -6.81 -8.56
C LEU A 26 -7.89 -6.06 -9.32
N GLY A 27 -7.60 -5.52 -10.51
CA GLY A 27 -8.55 -4.81 -11.37
C GLY A 27 -8.80 -3.35 -10.98
N ILE A 28 -7.93 -2.76 -10.15
CA ILE A 28 -8.05 -1.37 -9.70
C ILE A 28 -7.35 -0.46 -10.71
N LYS A 29 -8.01 0.64 -11.11
CA LYS A 29 -7.40 1.68 -11.94
C LYS A 29 -6.60 2.60 -11.04
N VAL A 30 -5.27 2.61 -11.20
CA VAL A 30 -4.39 3.37 -10.31
C VAL A 30 -3.58 4.42 -11.03
N GLU A 31 -3.50 5.59 -10.42
CA GLU A 31 -2.49 6.60 -10.70
C GLU A 31 -1.34 6.42 -9.71
N SER A 32 -0.14 6.13 -10.22
CA SER A 32 0.99 5.70 -9.39
C SER A 32 1.82 6.88 -8.91
N HIS A 33 1.98 6.99 -7.58
CA HIS A 33 2.75 8.02 -6.90
C HIS A 33 3.84 7.37 -6.04
N ALA A 34 5.06 7.36 -6.58
CA ALA A 34 6.22 6.78 -5.89
C ALA A 34 6.95 7.86 -5.07
N PHE A 35 7.23 7.55 -3.81
CA PHE A 35 8.00 8.37 -2.90
C PHE A 35 9.28 7.64 -2.49
N ALA A 36 10.24 8.39 -1.92
CA ALA A 36 11.47 7.79 -1.40
C ALA A 36 11.17 6.77 -0.29
N ASP A 37 12.03 5.76 -0.14
CA ASP A 37 11.90 4.84 0.99
C ASP A 37 12.04 5.62 2.30
N HIS A 38 11.22 5.26 3.29
CA HIS A 38 11.10 5.99 4.56
C HIS A 38 10.63 7.45 4.41
N HIS A 39 10.04 7.85 3.28
CA HIS A 39 9.44 9.19 3.15
C HIS A 39 8.48 9.49 4.30
N ALA A 40 8.61 10.69 4.87
CA ALA A 40 7.75 11.22 5.91
C ALA A 40 6.60 11.95 5.25
N PHE A 41 5.45 11.27 5.12
CA PHE A 41 4.28 11.85 4.46
C PHE A 41 3.73 13.03 5.25
N THR A 42 3.40 14.09 4.51
CA THR A 42 2.65 15.23 5.00
C THR A 42 1.28 15.27 4.33
N GLN A 43 0.33 16.00 4.93
CA GLN A 43 -1.00 16.17 4.33
C GLN A 43 -0.92 16.79 2.93
N THR A 44 0.04 17.70 2.70
CA THR A 44 0.26 18.33 1.40
C THR A 44 0.79 17.39 0.34
N ASP A 45 1.52 16.33 0.71
CA ASP A 45 1.99 15.32 -0.26
C ASP A 45 0.83 14.50 -0.83
N LEU A 46 -0.27 14.39 -0.08
CA LEU A 46 -1.44 13.56 -0.39
C LEU A 46 -2.70 14.40 -0.67
N ALA A 47 -2.53 15.70 -0.90
CA ALA A 47 -3.60 16.61 -1.27
C ALA A 47 -3.73 16.64 -2.80
N PHE A 48 -4.52 15.72 -3.34
CA PHE A 48 -4.83 15.67 -4.76
C PHE A 48 -6.01 16.60 -5.09
N ASP A 49 -6.08 17.07 -6.35
CA ASP A 49 -7.11 18.02 -6.81
C ASP A 49 -8.47 17.36 -7.12
N ASP A 50 -8.57 16.05 -6.95
CA ASP A 50 -9.77 15.25 -7.16
C ASP A 50 -10.21 14.52 -5.88
N ASP A 51 -11.32 13.78 -5.98
CA ASP A 51 -11.94 13.04 -4.86
C ASP A 51 -11.68 11.53 -4.99
N TYR A 52 -10.54 11.14 -5.57
CA TYR A 52 -10.20 9.73 -5.73
C TYR A 52 -9.61 9.13 -4.45
N PRO A 53 -9.96 7.87 -4.12
CA PRO A 53 -9.40 7.17 -2.97
C PRO A 53 -7.89 7.04 -3.07
N ILE A 54 -7.22 7.17 -1.93
CA ILE A 54 -5.78 6.99 -1.82
C ILE A 54 -5.52 5.60 -1.26
N LEU A 55 -4.86 4.75 -2.05
CA LEU A 55 -4.43 3.41 -1.68
C LEU A 55 -2.94 3.42 -1.37
N MET A 56 -2.54 2.93 -0.20
CA MET A 56 -1.13 2.86 0.18
C MET A 56 -0.75 1.52 0.81
N THR A 57 0.54 1.35 1.11
CA THR A 57 1.00 0.19 1.89
C THR A 57 0.60 0.34 3.36
N ALA A 58 0.47 -0.77 4.09
CA ALA A 58 0.22 -0.71 5.54
C ALA A 58 1.31 0.10 6.29
N LYS A 59 2.58 -0.01 5.85
CA LYS A 59 3.71 0.76 6.40
C LYS A 59 3.50 2.26 6.23
N ASP A 60 3.08 2.69 5.05
CA ASP A 60 2.87 4.11 4.75
C ASP A 60 1.61 4.65 5.42
N CYS A 61 0.56 3.83 5.56
CA CYS A 61 -0.65 4.19 6.30
C CYS A 61 -0.38 4.52 7.77
N VAL A 62 0.55 3.81 8.41
CA VAL A 62 0.97 4.12 9.79
C VAL A 62 1.59 5.50 9.90
N LYS A 63 2.32 5.96 8.87
CA LYS A 63 2.94 7.29 8.84
C LYS A 63 1.90 8.41 8.67
N CYS A 64 0.80 8.14 7.98
CA CYS A 64 -0.26 9.12 7.71
C CYS A 64 -1.31 9.21 8.83
N ARG A 65 -1.19 8.40 9.91
CA ARG A 65 -2.24 8.24 10.94
C ARG A 65 -2.73 9.56 11.53
N GLU A 66 -1.87 10.56 11.68
CA GLU A 66 -2.23 11.86 12.29
C GLU A 66 -3.17 12.71 11.43
N PHE A 67 -3.21 12.47 10.11
CA PHE A 67 -4.02 13.22 9.15
C PHE A 67 -4.84 12.29 8.23
N ALA A 68 -4.99 11.02 8.62
CA ALA A 68 -5.74 10.04 7.86
C ALA A 68 -7.20 10.45 7.70
N THR A 69 -7.76 10.23 6.52
CA THR A 69 -9.16 10.52 6.18
C THR A 69 -9.87 9.23 5.80
N ASP A 70 -11.21 9.27 5.71
CA ASP A 70 -12.02 8.12 5.27
C ASP A 70 -11.76 7.69 3.81
N GLN A 71 -11.01 8.50 3.04
CA GLN A 71 -10.59 8.20 1.68
C GLN A 71 -9.20 7.55 1.59
N MET A 72 -8.51 7.41 2.72
CA MET A 72 -7.20 6.78 2.78
C MET A 72 -7.34 5.32 3.20
N TRP A 73 -6.97 4.43 2.29
CA TRP A 73 -7.04 2.99 2.45
C TRP A 73 -5.65 2.38 2.33
N TYR A 74 -5.47 1.20 2.91
CA TYR A 74 -4.27 0.41 2.72
C TYR A 74 -4.61 -0.98 2.22
N LEU A 75 -3.71 -1.56 1.42
CA LEU A 75 -3.82 -2.96 1.02
C LEU A 75 -3.31 -3.84 2.16
N GLN A 76 -4.21 -4.58 2.81
CA GLN A 76 -3.84 -5.63 3.76
C GLN A 76 -3.29 -6.83 2.99
N VAL A 77 -2.08 -7.25 3.34
CA VAL A 77 -1.43 -8.45 2.80
C VAL A 77 -1.17 -9.40 3.96
N GLU A 78 -1.71 -10.60 3.85
CA GLU A 78 -1.50 -11.67 4.81
C GLU A 78 -0.56 -12.72 4.22
N ALA A 79 0.40 -13.16 5.02
CA ALA A 79 1.25 -14.28 4.65
C ALA A 79 0.65 -15.56 5.25
N GLU A 80 0.28 -16.50 4.38
CA GLU A 80 -0.04 -17.87 4.80
C GLU A 80 1.26 -18.68 4.86
N LEU A 81 1.62 -19.14 6.07
CA LEU A 81 2.74 -20.04 6.28
C LEU A 81 2.21 -21.47 6.30
N SER A 82 2.84 -22.38 5.56
CA SER A 82 2.52 -23.80 5.64
C SER A 82 2.99 -24.37 6.99
N ASP A 83 2.25 -25.35 7.51
CA ASP A 83 2.58 -26.00 8.80
C ASP A 83 4.02 -26.55 8.83
N ASP A 84 4.50 -27.07 7.69
CA ASP A 84 5.85 -27.62 7.56
C ASP A 84 6.95 -26.54 7.59
N PHE A 85 6.64 -25.27 7.29
CA PHE A 85 7.64 -24.20 7.25
C PHE A 85 8.26 -23.95 8.62
N LEU A 86 7.46 -23.95 9.68
CA LEU A 86 7.94 -23.76 11.05
C LEU A 86 8.83 -24.91 11.51
N THR A 87 8.49 -26.13 11.10
CA THR A 87 9.28 -27.34 11.36
C THR A 87 10.63 -27.28 10.65
N GLU A 88 10.65 -26.91 9.36
CA GLU A 88 11.88 -26.78 8.59
C GLU A 88 12.78 -25.64 9.07
N LEU A 89 12.20 -24.50 9.47
CA LEU A 89 12.94 -23.36 10.02
C LEU A 89 13.64 -23.74 11.32
N THR A 90 12.96 -24.47 12.21
CA THR A 90 13.51 -24.91 13.50
C THR A 90 14.65 -25.90 13.32
N ASN A 91 14.60 -26.76 12.31
CA ASN A 91 15.65 -27.74 12.02
C ASN A 91 16.92 -27.14 11.41
N LYS A 92 16.91 -25.86 11.01
CA LYS A 92 18.04 -25.14 10.42
C LYS A 92 18.72 -24.14 11.36
N LEU A 93 18.21 -23.98 12.59
CA LEU A 93 18.79 -23.18 13.67
C LEU A 93 19.61 -24.06 14.61
#